data_AF-B7VRR9-F1
#
_entry.id   AF-B7VRR9-F1
#
_cell.length_a   1.000
_cell.length_b   1.000
_cell.length_c   1.000
_cell.angle_alpha   90.00
_cell.angle_beta   90.00
_cell.angle_gamma   90.00
#
_symmetry.space_group_name_H-M   'P 1'
#
loop_
_entity.id
_entity.type
_entity.pdbx_description
1 polymer ?
#
loop_
_entity_poly.entity_id
_entity_poly.type
_entity_poly.pdbx_seq_one_letter_code
_entity_poly.pdbx_strand_id
1 'polypeptide(L)' 'MSVVQQVVKRDAKTKKEQWLQALVERRGKKCAAVALANKTVRTAFAMLKSDTEYRASML' A
#
# COMPACT_ATOMS: atom_id res chain seq x y z
N MET A 1 15.88 -3.40 0.65
CA MET A 1 14.93 -3.75 -0.43
C MET A 1 13.67 -2.92 -0.28
N SER A 2 13.13 -2.32 -1.36
CA SER A 2 11.89 -1.52 -1.29
C SER A 2 10.66 -2.39 -1.53
N VAL A 3 9.65 -2.28 -0.65
CA VAL A 3 8.36 -3.00 -0.78
C VAL A 3 7.70 -2.70 -2.13
N VAL A 4 7.81 -1.46 -2.61
CA VAL A 4 7.26 -1.06 -3.93
C VAL A 4 7.92 -1.84 -5.07
N GLN A 5 9.23 -2.08 -5.00
CA GLN A 5 9.91 -2.89 -6.03
C GLN A 5 9.51 -4.36 -5.96
N GLN A 6 9.29 -4.90 -4.77
CA GLN A 6 8.84 -6.28 -4.61
C GLN A 6 7.41 -6.48 -5.12
N VAL A 7 6.50 -5.55 -4.80
CA VAL A 7 5.08 -5.60 -5.23
C VAL A 7 4.93 -5.46 -6.74
N VAL A 8 5.84 -4.76 -7.42
CA VAL A 8 5.86 -4.68 -8.89
C VAL A 8 6.38 -5.97 -9.53
N LYS A 9 7.21 -6.75 -8.82
CA LYS A 9 7.77 -8.01 -9.34
C LYS A 9 6.90 -9.25 -9.07
N ARG A 10 5.93 -9.17 -8.16
CA ARG A 10 5.09 -10.29 -7.74
C ARG A 10 3.63 -9.97 -7.98
N ASP A 11 2.79 -10.98 -8.20
CA ASP A 11 1.36 -10.78 -8.31
C ASP A 11 0.76 -10.20 -7.02
N ALA A 12 -0.24 -9.33 -7.20
CA ALA A 12 -0.91 -8.67 -6.11
C ALA A 12 -1.79 -9.66 -5.34
N LYS A 13 -1.48 -9.87 -4.06
CA LYS A 13 -2.26 -10.74 -3.14
C LYS A 13 -3.31 -9.96 -2.36
N THR A 14 -3.19 -8.64 -2.30
CA THR A 14 -4.12 -7.79 -1.57
C THR A 14 -4.59 -6.63 -2.45
N LYS A 15 -5.78 -6.10 -2.17
CA LYS A 15 -6.30 -4.90 -2.86
C LYS A 15 -5.34 -3.70 -2.76
N LYS A 16 -4.56 -3.63 -1.67
CA LYS A 16 -3.53 -2.59 -1.47
C LYS A 16 -2.37 -2.76 -2.45
N GLU A 17 -1.97 -3.99 -2.75
CA GLU A 17 -0.92 -4.30 -3.71
C GLU A 17 -1.37 -4.07 -5.16
N GLN A 18 -2.60 -4.44 -5.50
CA GLN A 18 -3.17 -4.17 -6.83
C GLN A 18 -3.27 -2.66 -7.10
N TRP A 19 -3.73 -1.90 -6.11
CA TRP A 19 -3.71 -0.44 -6.16
C TRP A 19 -2.28 0.11 -6.35
N LEU A 20 -1.29 -0.48 -5.68
CA LEU A 20 0.10 -0.03 -5.76
C LEU A 20 0.69 -0.33 -7.15
N GLN A 21 0.40 -1.48 -7.75
CA GLN A 21 0.82 -1.82 -9.12
C GLN A 21 0.24 -0.83 -10.14
N ALA A 22 -1.08 -0.62 -10.11
CA ALA A 22 -1.76 0.36 -10.99
C ALA A 22 -1.22 1.79 -10.80
N LEU A 23 -0.84 2.15 -9.57
CA LEU A 23 -0.25 3.47 -9.30
C LEU A 23 1.17 3.59 -9.84
N VAL A 24 1.98 2.52 -9.74
CA VAL A 24 3.33 2.49 -10.31
C VAL A 24 3.27 2.62 -11.84
N GLU A 25 2.35 1.91 -12.50
CA GLU A 25 2.17 2.00 -13.96
C GLU A 25 1.80 3.43 -14.40
N ARG A 26 0.96 4.13 -13.62
CA ARG A 26 0.49 5.48 -13.98
C ARG A 26 1.43 6.62 -13.62
N ARG A 27 2.19 6.51 -12.53
CA ARG A 27 2.94 7.65 -11.92
C ARG A 27 4.40 7.35 -11.61
N GLY A 28 4.83 6.10 -11.79
CA GLY A 28 6.18 5.65 -11.48
C GLY A 28 6.43 5.31 -10.01
N LYS A 29 7.58 4.67 -9.75
CA LYS A 29 7.93 4.02 -8.48
C LYS A 29 8.11 5.00 -7.31
N LYS A 30 8.63 6.21 -7.57
CA LYS A 30 8.89 7.22 -6.52
C LYS A 30 7.59 7.78 -5.94
N CYS A 31 6.65 8.16 -6.82
CA CYS A 31 5.32 8.63 -6.43
C CYS A 31 4.52 7.55 -5.70
N ALA A 32 4.60 6.31 -6.17
CA ALA A 32 3.93 5.18 -5.52
C ALA A 32 4.47 4.91 -4.10
N ALA A 33 5.77 5.08 -3.86
CA ALA A 33 6.36 4.94 -2.53
C ALA A 33 5.83 5.98 -1.53
N VAL A 34 5.78 7.26 -1.94
CA VAL A 34 5.25 8.34 -1.10
C VAL A 34 3.76 8.13 -0.82
N ALA A 35 2.99 7.75 -1.84
CA ALA A 35 1.56 7.47 -1.69
C ALA A 35 1.30 6.27 -0.76
N LEU A 36 2.12 5.22 -0.82
CA LEU A 36 2.05 4.08 0.08
C LEU A 36 2.28 4.51 1.54
N ALA A 37 3.31 5.31 1.79
CA ALA A 37 3.62 5.84 3.12
C ALA A 37 2.45 6.69 3.66
N ASN A 38 1.88 7.58 2.85
CA ASN A 38 0.70 8.36 3.24
C ASN A 38 -0.50 7.46 3.56
N LYS A 39 -0.71 6.39 2.79
CA LYS A 39 -1.80 5.44 3.03
C LYS A 39 -1.60 4.70 4.35
N THR A 40 -0.38 4.24 4.65
CA THR A 40 -0.09 3.54 5.91
C THR A 40 -0.21 4.44 7.12
N VAL A 41 0.25 5.69 7.04
CA VAL A 41 0.11 6.66 8.13
C VAL A 41 -1.37 6.93 8.43
N ARG A 42 -2.21 7.13 7.40
CA ARG A 42 -3.66 7.32 7.59
C ARG A 42 -4.32 6.09 8.22
N THR A 43 -3.92 4.88 7.81
CA THR A 43 -4.43 3.65 8.43
C THR A 43 -3.98 3.53 9.88
N ALA A 44 -2.71 3.77 10.19
CA ALA A 44 -2.19 3.73 11.56
C ALA A 44 -2.90 4.73 12.47
N PHE A 45 -3.09 5.97 12.00
CA PHE A 45 -3.83 6.97 12.74
C PHE A 45 -5.29 6.57 12.99
N ALA A 46 -5.98 6.03 11.98
CA ALA A 46 -7.34 5.54 12.14
C ALA A 46 -7.43 4.36 13.13
N MET A 47 -6.45 3.45 13.10
CA MET A 47 -6.40 2.32 14.04
C MET A 47 -6.17 2.80 15.47
N LEU A 48 -5.23 3.73 15.69
CA LEU A 48 -4.99 4.32 17.01
C LEU A 48 -6.21 5.09 17.53
N LYS A 49 -6.91 5.81 16.65
CA LYS A 49 -8.10 6.58 17.03
C LYS A 49 -9.29 5.68 17.40
N SER A 50 -9.47 4.58 16.67
CA SER A 50 -10.61 3.68 16.84
C SER A 50 -10.32 2.52 17.79
N ASP A 51 -9.09 2.38 18.29
CA ASP A 51 -8.57 1.23 19.05
C ASP A 51 -8.89 -0.12 18.38
N THR A 52 -8.78 -0.14 17.05
CA THR A 52 -9.14 -1.31 16.22
C THR A 52 -7.91 -1.98 15.64
N GLU A 53 -7.93 -3.30 15.55
CA GLU A 53 -6.88 -4.08 14.91
C GLU A 53 -6.83 -3.92 13.38
N TYR A 54 -5.63 -4.06 12.83
CA TYR A 54 -5.42 -4.01 11.38
C TYR A 54 -6.05 -5.23 10.69
N ARG A 55 -7.03 -5.00 9.82
CA ARG A 55 -7.59 -6.02 8.93
C ARG A 55 -7.17 -5.76 7.48
N ALA A 56 -6.30 -6.62 6.96
CA ALA A 56 -5.96 -6.59 5.55
C ALA A 56 -7.11 -7.17 4.72
N SER A 57 -7.70 -6.38 3.81
CA SER A 57 -8.57 -6.94 2.77
C SER A 57 -7.70 -7.70 1.77
N MET A 58 -7.81 -9.02 1.82
CA MET A 58 -7.34 -9.88 0.74
C MET A 58 -8.18 -9.63 -0.52
N LEU A 59 -7.61 -10.01 -1.66
CA LEU A 59 -8.29 -10.04 -2.95
C LEU A 59 -9.21 -11.25 -3.01
#